data_AF-A0A835YXU7-F1
#
_entry.id   AF-A0A835YXU7-F1
#
_cell.length_a   1.000
_cell.length_b   1.000
_cell.length_c   1.000
_cell.angle_alpha   90.00
_cell.angle_beta   90.00
_cell.angle_gamma   90.00
#
_symmetry.space_group_name_H-M   'P 1'
#
loop_
_entity.id
_entity.type
_entity.pdbx_description
1 polymer ?
#
loop_
_entity_poly.entity_id
_entity_poly.type
_entity_poly.pdbx_seq_one_letter_code
_entity_poly.pdbx_strand_id
1 'polypeptide(L)'
;MGDPGPDAVKVADLCAGIGGFSRAVQMAGGRVYAMDRNAAAKRVYDANRGVGAELSTRDLYTSEMWEELAASGAGMVVTGPPCTDFTSARLVRADKGERREGTRAALTPLLVHQLTQMQLPLVVLENVVSIESMTRGQEAFALARERGYHLCFLRLNASDFGPPYQRRRLFVVMARG
;
A
#
# COMPACT_ATOMS: atom_id res chain seq x y z
N MET A 1 -4.40 -23.86 -7.35
CA MET A 1 -3.43 -22.88 -7.90
C MET A 1 -2.08 -23.25 -7.31
N GLY A 2 -1.09 -23.51 -8.16
CA GLY A 2 0.27 -23.82 -7.72
C GLY A 2 1.00 -22.54 -7.28
N ASP A 3 2.11 -22.72 -6.56
CA ASP A 3 2.99 -21.61 -6.17
C ASP A 3 3.57 -20.94 -7.43
N PRO A 4 3.56 -19.59 -7.55
CA PRO A 4 4.19 -18.88 -8.65
C PRO A 4 5.65 -19.33 -8.87
N GLY A 5 6.04 -19.46 -10.14
CA GLY A 5 7.39 -19.85 -10.54
C GLY A 5 8.48 -18.87 -10.06
N PRO A 6 9.76 -19.25 -10.16
CA PRO A 6 10.88 -18.45 -9.65
C PRO A 6 10.98 -17.05 -10.29
N ASP A 7 10.52 -16.90 -11.53
CA ASP A 7 10.55 -15.64 -12.29
C ASP A 7 9.29 -14.78 -12.11
N ALA A 8 8.38 -15.17 -11.21
CA ALA A 8 7.16 -14.40 -10.95
C ALA A 8 7.47 -13.01 -10.40
N VAL A 9 6.71 -12.02 -10.87
CA VAL A 9 6.79 -10.65 -10.36
C VAL A 9 6.53 -10.66 -8.86
N LYS A 10 7.49 -10.15 -8.09
CA LYS A 10 7.39 -10.01 -6.64
C LYS A 10 6.66 -8.71 -6.30
N VAL A 11 5.54 -8.83 -5.60
CA VAL A 11 4.67 -7.72 -5.22
C VAL A 11 4.51 -7.72 -3.71
N ALA A 12 4.68 -6.55 -3.09
CA ALA A 12 4.32 -6.37 -1.68
C ALA A 12 2.90 -5.79 -1.56
N ASP A 13 2.09 -6.39 -0.70
CA ASP A 13 0.73 -5.92 -0.37
C ASP A 13 0.75 -5.26 1.01
N LEU A 14 0.79 -3.92 1.05
CA LEU A 14 0.84 -3.15 2.29
C LEU A 14 -0.56 -2.71 2.69
N CYS A 15 -0.93 -2.88 3.97
CA CYS A 15 -2.32 -2.80 4.43
C CYS A 15 -3.17 -3.91 3.79
N ALA A 16 -2.62 -5.12 3.71
CA ALA A 16 -3.23 -6.24 2.98
C ALA A 16 -4.64 -6.60 3.47
N GLY A 17 -4.98 -6.25 4.71
CA GLY A 17 -6.26 -6.59 5.33
C GLY A 17 -6.51 -8.09 5.25
N ILE A 18 -7.62 -8.47 4.62
CA ILE A 18 -8.00 -9.88 4.44
C ILE A 18 -7.51 -10.49 3.12
N GLY A 19 -6.70 -9.75 2.34
CA GLY A 19 -5.98 -10.29 1.18
C GLY A 19 -6.63 -10.06 -0.18
N GLY A 20 -7.41 -8.99 -0.36
CA GLY A 20 -8.04 -8.68 -1.65
C GLY A 20 -7.04 -8.44 -2.77
N PHE A 21 -6.02 -7.61 -2.52
CA PHE A 21 -4.95 -7.35 -3.48
C PHE A 21 -4.03 -8.55 -3.65
N SER A 22 -3.63 -9.17 -2.55
CA SER A 22 -2.86 -10.41 -2.54
C SER A 22 -3.50 -11.48 -3.43
N ARG A 23 -4.82 -11.69 -3.35
CA ARG A 23 -5.54 -12.60 -4.24
C ARG A 23 -5.47 -12.16 -5.70
N ALA A 24 -5.64 -10.87 -6.00
CA ALA A 24 -5.55 -10.35 -7.36
C ALA A 24 -4.14 -10.56 -7.96
N VAL A 25 -3.08 -10.33 -7.17
CA VAL A 25 -1.69 -10.59 -7.59
C VAL A 25 -1.46 -12.07 -7.89
N GLN A 26 -1.93 -12.96 -7.02
CA GLN A 26 -1.83 -14.41 -7.22
C GLN A 26 -2.58 -14.84 -8.50
N MET A 27 -3.77 -14.30 -8.74
CA MET A 27 -4.54 -14.55 -9.97
C MET A 27 -3.83 -14.03 -11.23
N ALA A 28 -3.01 -12.99 -11.10
CA ALA A 28 -2.15 -12.47 -12.17
C ALA A 28 -0.81 -13.24 -12.30
N GLY A 29 -0.58 -14.28 -11.50
CA GLY A 29 0.65 -15.08 -11.52
C GLY A 29 1.84 -14.47 -10.77
N GLY A 30 1.62 -13.43 -9.96
CA GLY A 30 2.65 -12.79 -9.15
C GLY A 30 2.86 -13.48 -7.80
N ARG A 31 4.03 -13.26 -7.19
CA ARG A 31 4.35 -13.67 -5.82
C ARG A 31 4.11 -12.53 -4.85
N VAL A 32 3.43 -12.82 -3.74
CA VAL A 32 2.97 -11.81 -2.77
C VAL A 32 3.79 -11.85 -1.49
N TYR A 33 4.14 -10.67 -0.98
CA TYR A 33 4.63 -10.43 0.37
C TYR A 33 3.66 -9.48 1.09
N ALA A 34 2.77 -10.03 1.92
CA ALA A 34 1.71 -9.26 2.55
C ALA A 34 2.09 -8.78 3.95
N MET A 35 1.76 -7.52 4.23
CA MET A 35 2.01 -6.88 5.53
C MET A 35 0.79 -6.12 6.00
N ASP A 36 0.41 -6.34 7.25
CA ASP A 36 -0.65 -5.58 7.91
C ASP A 36 -0.40 -5.52 9.43
N ARG A 37 -0.87 -4.46 10.08
CA ARG A 37 -0.77 -4.31 11.53
C ARG A 37 -1.85 -5.07 12.29
N ASN A 38 -2.95 -5.41 11.62
CA ASN A 38 -4.16 -5.92 12.24
C ASN A 38 -4.09 -7.45 12.38
N ALA A 39 -3.80 -7.93 13.58
CA ALA A 39 -3.76 -9.35 13.88
C ALA A 39 -5.09 -10.08 13.63
N ALA A 40 -6.24 -9.40 13.67
CA ALA A 40 -7.52 -10.00 13.30
C ALA A 40 -7.64 -10.18 11.79
N ALA A 41 -7.16 -9.22 11.01
CA ALA A 41 -7.07 -9.35 9.56
C ALA A 41 -6.11 -10.48 9.15
N LYS A 42 -4.94 -10.60 9.83
CA LYS A 42 -4.01 -11.74 9.66
C LYS A 42 -4.71 -13.08 9.78
N ARG A 43 -5.51 -13.28 10.84
CA ARG A 43 -6.22 -14.57 11.05
C ARG A 43 -7.12 -14.93 9.87
N VAL A 44 -7.82 -13.95 9.30
CA VAL A 44 -8.68 -14.17 8.13
C VAL A 44 -7.86 -14.37 6.87
N TYR A 45 -6.82 -13.56 6.68
CA TYR A 45 -5.88 -13.66 5.57
C TYR A 45 -5.25 -15.05 5.49
N ASP A 46 -4.67 -15.54 6.59
CA ASP A 46 -3.97 -16.83 6.63
C ASP A 46 -4.94 -18.01 6.48
N ALA A 47 -6.20 -17.83 6.89
CA ALA A 47 -7.25 -18.82 6.66
C ALA A 47 -7.73 -18.87 5.20
N ASN A 48 -7.53 -17.81 4.41
CA ASN A 48 -7.95 -17.74 3.02
C ASN A 48 -7.02 -18.57 2.12
N ARG A 49 -7.55 -19.67 1.60
CA ARG A 49 -6.83 -20.52 0.65
C ARG A 49 -6.51 -19.77 -0.65
N GLY A 50 -5.23 -19.72 -1.00
CA GLY A 50 -4.75 -19.16 -2.28
C GLY A 50 -4.54 -17.65 -2.28
N VAL A 51 -4.24 -17.04 -1.14
CA VAL A 51 -3.83 -15.64 -1.02
C VAL A 51 -2.29 -15.50 -1.01
N GLY A 52 -1.56 -16.60 -0.87
CA GLY A 52 -0.09 -16.66 -0.98
C GLY A 52 0.56 -17.10 0.32
N ALA A 53 1.76 -16.60 0.59
CA ALA A 53 2.49 -16.78 1.85
C ALA A 53 1.75 -16.12 3.03
N GLU A 54 2.10 -16.53 4.26
CA GLU A 54 1.53 -15.95 5.50
C GLU A 54 1.71 -14.43 5.56
N LEU A 55 0.72 -13.74 6.10
CA LEU A 55 0.80 -12.30 6.30
C LEU A 55 1.76 -11.98 7.44
N SER A 56 2.68 -11.05 7.22
CA SER A 56 3.56 -10.55 8.25
C SER A 56 2.86 -9.45 9.07
N THR A 57 2.78 -9.65 10.38
CA THR A 57 2.23 -8.61 11.28
C THR A 57 3.26 -7.52 11.50
N ARG A 58 3.08 -6.37 10.82
CA ARG A 58 4.00 -5.22 10.89
C ARG A 58 3.22 -3.92 10.98
N ASP A 59 3.74 -2.99 11.79
CA ASP A 59 3.19 -1.64 11.85
C ASP A 59 3.96 -0.74 10.87
N LEU A 60 3.24 -0.09 9.96
CA LEU A 60 3.83 0.70 8.86
C LEU A 60 4.63 1.93 9.36
N TYR A 61 4.51 2.27 10.64
CA TYR A 61 5.28 3.34 11.29
C TYR A 61 6.64 2.89 11.82
N THR A 62 6.99 1.60 11.73
CA THR A 62 8.23 1.06 12.32
C THR A 62 9.25 0.71 11.24
N SER A 63 10.54 0.79 11.57
CA SER A 63 11.62 0.52 10.62
C SER A 63 11.64 -0.93 10.16
N GLU A 64 11.24 -1.87 11.02
CA GLU A 64 11.21 -3.30 10.73
C GLU A 64 10.30 -3.62 9.56
N MET A 65 9.20 -2.88 9.37
CA MET A 65 8.31 -3.05 8.22
C MET A 65 9.04 -2.71 6.91
N TRP A 66 9.77 -1.59 6.90
CA TRP A 66 10.47 -1.10 5.72
C TRP A 66 11.72 -1.92 5.40
N GLU A 67 12.41 -2.41 6.42
CA GLU A 67 13.51 -3.38 6.29
C GLU A 67 13.01 -4.70 5.68
N GLU A 68 11.86 -5.20 6.14
CA GLU A 68 11.24 -6.40 5.58
C GLU A 68 10.78 -6.19 4.13
N LEU A 69 10.22 -5.02 3.81
CA LEU A 69 9.87 -4.66 2.43
C LEU A 69 11.10 -4.66 1.54
N ALA A 70 12.21 -4.06 1.98
CA ALA A 70 13.46 -4.06 1.24
C ALA A 70 14.00 -5.49 1.04
N ALA A 71 13.98 -6.32 2.09
CA ALA A 71 14.44 -7.71 2.06
C ALA A 71 13.60 -8.61 1.14
N SER A 72 12.31 -8.30 0.94
CA SER A 72 11.43 -9.06 0.04
C SER A 72 11.90 -9.02 -1.43
N GLY A 73 12.63 -7.96 -1.82
CA GLY A 73 13.00 -7.70 -3.21
C GLY A 73 11.79 -7.46 -4.13
N ALA A 74 10.65 -7.02 -3.57
CA ALA A 74 9.48 -6.66 -4.36
C ALA A 74 9.77 -5.46 -5.27
N GLY A 75 9.52 -5.62 -6.57
CA GLY A 75 9.64 -4.55 -7.57
C GLY A 75 8.35 -3.73 -7.72
N MET A 76 7.27 -4.18 -7.09
CA MET A 76 5.96 -3.55 -7.13
C MET A 76 5.32 -3.55 -5.74
N VAL A 77 4.61 -2.47 -5.42
CA VAL A 77 3.77 -2.37 -4.22
C VAL A 77 2.33 -2.16 -4.61
N VAL A 78 1.42 -2.88 -3.97
CA VAL A 78 -0.02 -2.60 -3.95
C VAL A 78 -0.41 -2.22 -2.53
N THR A 79 -1.26 -1.21 -2.37
CA THR A 79 -1.67 -0.78 -1.03
C THR A 79 -3.00 -0.05 -1.04
N GLY A 80 -3.82 -0.31 -0.01
CA GLY A 80 -5.08 0.40 0.25
C GLY A 80 -5.09 1.00 1.65
N PRO A 81 -4.29 2.05 1.92
CA PRO A 81 -4.21 2.64 3.25
C PRO A 81 -5.55 3.27 3.66
N PRO A 82 -5.92 3.17 4.94
CA PRO A 82 -7.18 3.74 5.42
C PRO A 82 -7.20 5.26 5.21
N CYS A 83 -8.32 5.75 4.67
CA CYS A 83 -8.60 7.16 4.41
C CYS A 83 -9.11 7.89 5.67
N THR A 84 -8.61 7.56 6.86
CA THR A 84 -9.03 8.22 8.08
C THR A 84 -8.23 9.50 8.32
N ASP A 85 -8.95 10.62 8.47
CA ASP A 85 -8.40 11.89 8.94
C ASP A 85 -8.04 11.80 10.42
N PHE A 86 -6.91 11.16 10.74
CA PHE A 86 -6.30 11.39 12.05
C PHE A 86 -5.66 12.79 12.03
N THR A 87 -6.37 13.77 12.60
CA THR A 87 -5.94 15.17 12.65
C THR A 87 -4.71 15.38 13.55
N SER A 88 -3.89 16.35 13.10
CA SER A 88 -2.97 17.22 13.84
C SER A 88 -1.82 16.61 14.66
N ALA A 89 -0.60 16.67 14.11
CA ALA A 89 0.50 17.50 14.61
C ALA A 89 1.83 17.12 13.91
N ARG A 90 2.43 18.12 13.26
CA ARG A 90 3.87 18.26 13.02
C ARG A 90 4.57 17.10 12.28
N LEU A 91 4.78 17.30 10.98
CA LEU A 91 6.10 17.10 10.36
C LEU A 91 7.14 17.98 11.10
N VAL A 92 7.42 17.70 12.38
CA VAL A 92 8.58 18.29 13.06
C VAL A 92 9.76 17.42 12.69
N ARG A 93 10.51 17.95 11.73
CA ARG A 93 11.97 17.97 11.68
C ARG A 93 12.61 16.73 12.32
N ALA A 94 13.08 15.83 11.47
CA ALA A 94 13.99 14.74 11.80
C ALA A 94 15.37 15.20 12.33
N ASP A 95 15.46 16.38 12.96
CA ASP A 95 16.68 17.05 13.43
C ASP A 95 16.77 17.13 14.96
N LYS A 96 15.75 16.68 15.72
CA LYS A 96 15.82 16.66 17.19
C LYS A 96 15.26 15.34 17.71
N GLY A 97 16.16 14.44 18.11
CA GLY A 97 15.92 13.04 18.49
C GLY A 97 15.04 12.79 19.72
N GLU A 98 13.86 13.42 19.82
CA GLU A 98 12.86 13.12 20.84
C GLU A 98 11.74 12.26 20.23
N ARG A 99 11.75 10.95 20.52
CA ARG A 99 10.61 10.07 20.26
C ARG A 99 9.47 10.45 21.22
N ARG A 100 8.54 11.29 20.77
CA ARG A 100 7.26 11.52 21.47
C ARG A 100 6.21 10.56 20.91
N GLU A 101 5.70 9.71 21.78
CA GLU A 101 4.60 8.80 21.51
C GLU A 101 3.31 9.60 21.29
N GLY A 102 2.64 9.38 20.15
CA GLY A 102 1.21 9.66 20.02
C GLY A 102 0.75 10.74 19.05
N THR A 103 1.46 11.06 17.98
CA THR A 103 0.81 11.64 16.79
C THR A 103 1.26 10.89 15.55
N ARG A 104 0.37 10.07 15.00
CA ARG A 104 0.64 9.29 13.79
C ARG A 104 0.35 10.14 12.56
N ALA A 105 1.35 10.28 11.68
CA ALA A 105 1.14 10.86 10.36
C ALA A 105 0.05 10.09 9.60
N ALA A 106 -0.67 10.74 8.68
CA ALA A 106 -1.56 9.98 7.81
C ALA A 106 -0.75 8.97 7.00
N LEU A 107 -1.33 7.79 6.83
CA LEU A 107 -0.66 6.68 6.19
C LEU A 107 -0.38 6.96 4.71
N THR A 108 -1.28 7.63 3.98
CA THR A 108 -1.08 7.88 2.56
C THR A 108 0.18 8.72 2.26
N PRO A 109 0.39 9.92 2.83
CA PRO A 109 1.64 10.65 2.64
C PRO A 109 2.88 9.91 3.14
N LEU A 110 2.79 9.20 4.28
CA LEU A 110 3.90 8.42 4.83
C LEU A 110 4.33 7.31 3.87
N LEU A 111 3.37 6.53 3.36
CA LEU A 111 3.62 5.45 2.42
C LEU A 111 4.23 6.00 1.14
N VAL A 112 3.64 7.06 0.56
CA VAL A 112 4.19 7.66 -0.66
C VAL A 112 5.59 8.22 -0.43
N HIS A 113 5.84 8.88 0.70
CA HIS A 113 7.18 9.34 1.07
C HIS A 113 8.16 8.16 1.10
N GLN A 114 7.87 7.13 1.86
CA GLN A 114 8.83 6.05 2.08
C GLN A 114 9.04 5.19 0.82
N LEU A 115 7.99 4.88 0.07
CA LEU A 115 8.08 4.11 -1.18
C LEU A 115 8.86 4.87 -2.26
N THR A 116 8.68 6.20 -2.34
CA THR A 116 9.45 7.02 -3.28
C THR A 116 10.91 7.19 -2.84
N GLN A 117 11.19 7.25 -1.53
CA GLN A 117 12.56 7.20 -0.97
C GLN A 117 13.27 5.89 -1.30
N MET A 118 12.57 4.77 -1.16
CA MET A 118 13.06 3.43 -1.52
C MET A 118 13.13 3.20 -3.03
N GLN A 119 12.73 4.18 -3.85
CA GLN A 119 12.78 4.13 -5.31
C GLN A 119 12.04 2.94 -5.93
N LEU A 120 10.90 2.55 -5.33
CA LEU A 120 10.09 1.44 -5.85
C LEU A 120 9.68 1.68 -7.32
N PRO A 121 9.96 0.75 -8.26
CA PRO A 121 9.65 0.98 -9.68
C PRO A 121 8.17 1.23 -9.96
N LEU A 122 7.30 0.51 -9.26
CA LEU A 122 5.86 0.55 -9.48
C LEU A 122 5.09 0.50 -8.16
N VAL A 123 4.13 1.41 -7.99
CA VAL A 123 3.20 1.41 -6.86
C VAL A 123 1.78 1.58 -7.36
N VAL A 124 0.84 0.78 -6.84
CA VAL A 124 -0.59 0.94 -7.03
C VAL A 124 -1.21 1.28 -5.69
N LEU A 125 -1.72 2.51 -5.58
CA LEU A 125 -2.41 3.01 -4.41
C LEU A 125 -3.92 3.00 -4.66
N GLU A 126 -4.68 2.23 -3.88
CA GLU A 126 -6.14 2.31 -3.85
C GLU A 126 -6.61 3.27 -2.76
N ASN A 127 -7.68 4.00 -3.06
CA ASN A 127 -8.37 4.80 -2.07
C ASN A 127 -9.81 5.13 -2.49
N VAL A 128 -10.53 5.82 -1.60
CA VAL A 128 -11.80 6.45 -1.96
C VAL A 128 -11.57 7.60 -2.94
N VAL A 129 -12.53 7.85 -3.85
CA VAL A 129 -12.39 8.90 -4.89
C VAL A 129 -12.18 10.29 -4.29
N SER A 130 -12.72 10.57 -3.11
CA SER A 130 -12.58 11.88 -2.45
C SER A 130 -11.13 12.23 -2.09
N ILE A 131 -10.21 11.26 -2.02
CA ILE A 131 -8.79 11.51 -1.66
C ILE A 131 -8.13 12.54 -2.59
N GLU A 132 -8.59 12.66 -3.84
CA GLU A 132 -8.05 13.61 -4.83
C GLU A 132 -8.28 15.08 -4.44
N SER A 133 -9.36 15.34 -3.72
CA SER A 133 -9.70 16.66 -3.19
C SER A 133 -9.15 16.92 -1.78
N MET A 134 -8.66 15.88 -1.11
CA MET A 134 -8.13 16.02 0.25
C MET A 134 -6.68 16.49 0.20
N THR A 135 -6.33 17.44 1.06
CA THR A 135 -4.97 18.02 1.14
C THR A 135 -3.88 16.95 1.22
N ARG A 136 -4.09 15.91 2.03
CA ARG A 136 -3.11 14.82 2.19
C ARG A 136 -2.93 13.97 0.93
N GLY A 137 -3.99 13.77 0.15
CA GLY A 137 -3.88 13.12 -1.14
C GLY A 137 -3.08 13.97 -2.11
N GLN A 138 -3.39 15.26 -2.19
CA GLN A 138 -2.66 16.22 -3.03
C GLN A 138 -1.18 16.32 -2.65
N GLU A 139 -0.85 16.38 -1.36
CA GLU A 139 0.52 16.37 -0.84
C GLU A 139 1.26 15.09 -1.27
N ALA A 140 0.65 13.92 -1.11
CA ALA A 140 1.24 12.65 -1.50
C ALA A 140 1.50 12.60 -3.02
N PHE A 141 0.53 13.01 -3.84
CA PHE A 141 0.67 13.01 -5.31
C PHE A 141 1.67 14.06 -5.80
N ALA A 142 1.75 15.22 -5.15
CA ALA A 142 2.76 16.23 -5.44
C ALA A 142 4.17 15.69 -5.13
N LEU A 143 4.34 15.09 -3.94
CA LEU A 143 5.60 14.47 -3.53
C LEU A 143 6.04 13.38 -4.50
N ALA A 144 5.13 12.47 -4.91
CA ALA A 144 5.49 11.43 -5.88
C ALA A 144 6.01 12.02 -7.21
N ARG A 145 5.37 13.07 -7.73
CA ARG A 145 5.82 13.77 -8.95
C ARG A 145 7.17 14.44 -8.75
N GLU A 146 7.37 15.11 -7.61
CA GLU A 146 8.65 15.73 -7.25
C GLU A 146 9.79 14.69 -7.21
N ARG A 147 9.47 13.46 -6.80
CA ARG A 147 10.40 12.32 -6.77
C ARG A 147 10.53 11.57 -8.11
N GLY A 148 10.01 12.14 -9.20
CA GLY A 148 10.19 11.60 -10.56
C GLY A 148 9.21 10.49 -10.95
N TYR A 149 8.08 10.34 -10.25
CA TYR A 149 7.06 9.37 -10.62
C TYR A 149 6.04 9.96 -11.59
N HIS A 150 5.70 9.18 -12.61
CA HIS A 150 4.52 9.40 -13.43
C HIS A 150 3.29 8.80 -12.74
N LEU A 151 2.20 9.57 -12.69
CA LEU A 151 0.97 9.18 -12.01
C LEU A 151 -0.17 9.00 -13.02
N CYS A 152 -0.77 7.81 -13.05
CA CYS A 152 -2.01 7.53 -13.79
C CYS A 152 -3.16 7.31 -12.80
N PHE A 153 -4.26 8.05 -12.98
CA PHE A 153 -5.42 8.04 -12.09
C PHE A 153 -6.57 7.29 -12.77
N LEU A 154 -7.02 6.19 -12.16
CA LEU A 154 -8.11 5.34 -12.64
C LEU A 154 -9.25 5.36 -11.64
N ARG A 155 -10.45 5.76 -12.08
CA ARG A 155 -11.66 5.73 -11.26
C ARG A 155 -12.52 4.57 -11.72
N LEU A 156 -12.52 3.50 -10.94
CA LEU A 156 -13.15 2.24 -11.31
C LEU A 156 -14.33 1.96 -10.40
N ASN A 157 -15.38 1.35 -10.96
CA ASN A 157 -16.51 0.85 -10.20
C ASN A 157 -16.48 -0.68 -10.20
N ALA A 158 -16.68 -1.31 -9.04
CA ALA A 158 -16.73 -2.77 -8.98
C ALA A 158 -17.79 -3.36 -9.92
N SER A 159 -18.92 -2.68 -10.13
CA SER A 159 -19.98 -3.14 -11.04
C SER A 159 -19.53 -3.34 -12.48
N ASP A 160 -18.48 -2.62 -12.91
CA ASP A 160 -17.96 -2.70 -14.28
C ASP A 160 -17.20 -4.03 -14.52
N PHE A 161 -16.93 -4.79 -13.46
CA PHE A 161 -16.19 -6.06 -13.48
C PHE A 161 -17.04 -7.27 -13.06
N GLY A 162 -18.37 -7.12 -13.00
CA GLY A 162 -19.32 -8.22 -12.78
C GLY A 162 -20.08 -8.23 -11.44
N PRO A 163 -19.50 -7.83 -10.29
CA PRO A 163 -20.25 -7.80 -9.04
C PRO A 163 -21.50 -6.91 -9.09
N PRO A 164 -22.65 -7.34 -8.54
CA PRO A 164 -23.92 -6.62 -8.64
C PRO A 164 -24.03 -5.48 -7.62
N TYR A 165 -22.93 -4.77 -7.33
CA TYR A 165 -22.91 -3.68 -6.37
C TYR A 165 -22.04 -2.52 -6.82
N GLN A 166 -22.43 -1.31 -6.39
CA GLN A 166 -21.71 -0.07 -6.67
C GLN A 166 -20.60 0.11 -5.64
N ARG A 167 -19.35 0.16 -6.10
CA ARG A 167 -18.18 0.49 -5.27
C ARG A 167 -17.15 1.21 -6.12
N ARG A 168 -17.24 2.54 -6.10
CA ARG A 168 -16.27 3.42 -6.76
C ARG A 168 -15.00 3.55 -5.93
N ARG A 169 -13.85 3.39 -6.58
CA ARG A 169 -12.52 3.55 -6.00
C ARG A 169 -11.60 4.24 -6.97
N LEU A 170 -10.66 4.99 -6.40
CA LEU A 170 -9.53 5.52 -7.12
C LEU A 170 -8.38 4.52 -7.01
N PHE A 171 -7.74 4.24 -8.14
CA PHE A 171 -6.47 3.58 -8.22
C PHE A 171 -5.47 4.56 -8.83
N VAL A 172 -4.37 4.81 -8.14
CA VAL A 172 -3.27 5.65 -8.62
C VAL A 172 -2.09 4.74 -8.91
N VAL A 173 -1.74 4.61 -10.18
CA VAL A 173 -0.54 3.91 -10.63
C VAL A 173 0.61 4.91 -10.67
N MET A 174 1.64 4.64 -9.88
CA MET A 174 2.83 5.45 -9.77
C MET A 174 3.99 4.65 -10.35
N ALA A 175 4.53 5.10 -11.47
CA ALA A 175 5.65 4.44 -12.14
C ALA A 175 6.86 5.37 -12.15
N ARG A 176 8.02 4.85 -11.78
CA ARG A 176 9.27 5.61 -11.87
C ARG A 176 9.75 5.62 -13.33
N GLY A 177 10.00 6.81 -13.86
CA GLY A 177 10.61 7.02 -15.19
C GLY A 177 12.10 6.72 -15.21
#